data_AF-A0AAV3XN33-F1
#
_entry.id   AF-A0AAV3XN33-F1
#
_cell.length_a   1.000
_cell.length_b   1.000
_cell.length_c   1.000
_cell.angle_alpha   90.00
_cell.angle_beta   90.00
_cell.angle_gamma   90.00
#
_symmetry.space_group_name_H-M   'P 1'
#
loop_
_entity.id
_entity.type
_entity.pdbx_description
1 polymer ?
#
loop_
_entity_poly.entity_id
_entity_poly.type
_entity_poly.pdbx_seq_one_letter_code
_entity_poly.pdbx_strand_id
1 'polypeptide(L)'
;MRAWMFAAPLGFIAIDTGWIVRCVGRQPWTLYEQIRTVDSASHILANNVLVSLTGFTVTYILLLIAYIYFGSRIVPRAPRFDLPVPGLEITKPAIDTTPGEFVPDERPVEAQQ
;
A
#
# COMPACT_ATOMS: atom_id res chain seq x y z
N MET A 1 19.76 9.88 9.54
CA MET A 1 18.31 9.55 9.65
C MET A 1 17.39 10.57 8.96
N ARG A 2 17.59 11.90 9.09
CA ARG A 2 16.72 12.91 8.45
C ARG A 2 16.59 12.81 6.92
N ALA A 3 17.67 12.48 6.22
CA ALA A 3 17.66 12.30 4.76
C ALA A 3 16.65 11.23 4.29
N TRP A 4 16.48 10.15 5.05
CA TRP A 4 15.52 9.08 4.72
C TRP A 4 14.07 9.51 4.90
N MET A 5 13.79 10.41 5.84
CA MET A 5 12.45 10.98 6.03
C MET A 5 12.06 11.90 4.87
N PHE A 6 13.01 12.68 4.34
CA PHE A 6 12.79 13.51 3.15
C PHE A 6 12.72 12.72 1.84
N ALA A 7 13.17 11.46 1.83
CA ALA A 7 13.09 10.59 0.66
C ALA A 7 11.70 9.95 0.48
N ALA A 8 10.82 10.01 1.48
CA ALA A 8 9.46 9.46 1.40
C ALA A 8 8.65 9.90 0.15
N PRO A 9 8.61 11.19 -0.25
CA PRO A 9 7.90 11.61 -1.47
C PRO A 9 8.56 11.14 -2.78
N LEU A 10 9.84 10.77 -2.77
CA LEU A 10 10.58 10.45 -3.98
C LEU A 10 10.03 9.19 -4.69
N GLY A 11 9.51 8.23 -3.92
CA GLY A 11 8.87 7.04 -4.48
C GLY A 11 7.65 7.36 -5.34
N PHE A 12 6.80 8.28 -4.88
CA PHE A 12 5.62 8.73 -5.65
C PHE A 12 6.04 9.41 -6.95
N ILE A 13 7.02 10.33 -6.88
CA ILE A 13 7.54 11.03 -8.06
C ILE A 13 8.12 10.05 -9.08
N ALA A 14 8.86 9.04 -8.63
CA ALA A 14 9.44 8.04 -9.51
C ALA A 14 8.37 7.22 -10.25
N ILE A 15 7.29 6.85 -9.55
CA ILE A 15 6.16 6.11 -10.13
C ILE A 15 5.45 6.97 -11.19
N ASP A 16 5.07 8.21 -10.85
CA ASP A 16 4.36 9.11 -11.77
C ASP A 16 5.21 9.43 -13.00
N THR A 17 6.49 9.73 -12.79
CA THR A 17 7.41 10.02 -13.90
C THR A 17 7.59 8.79 -14.81
N GLY A 18 7.70 7.59 -14.24
CA GLY A 18 7.78 6.35 -15.01
C GLY A 18 6.54 6.12 -15.87
N TRP A 19 5.35 6.37 -15.32
CA TRP A 19 4.10 6.32 -16.07
C TRP A 19 4.03 7.36 -17.18
N ILE A 20 4.48 8.60 -16.91
CA ILE A 20 4.54 9.66 -17.93
C ILE A 20 5.45 9.25 -19.07
N VAL A 21 6.66 8.76 -18.79
CA VAL A 21 7.61 8.29 -19.83
C VAL A 21 6.98 7.20 -20.70
N ARG A 22 6.30 6.23 -20.08
CA ARG A 22 5.62 5.14 -20.81
C ARG A 22 4.46 5.63 -21.67
N CYS A 23 3.59 6.48 -21.12
CA CYS A 23 2.36 6.93 -21.77
C CYS A 23 2.64 7.98 -22.86
N VAL A 24 3.50 8.96 -22.57
CA VAL A 24 3.88 10.00 -23.52
C VAL A 24 4.83 9.44 -24.58
N GLY A 25 5.74 8.53 -24.22
CA GLY A 25 6.63 7.87 -25.18
C GLY A 25 5.91 7.00 -26.22
N ARG A 26 4.65 6.64 -25.98
CA ARG A 26 3.81 5.92 -26.95
C ARG A 26 3.05 6.85 -27.91
N GLN A 27 2.97 8.15 -27.63
CA GLN A 27 2.39 9.12 -28.58
C GLN A 27 3.17 9.07 -29.90
N PRO A 28 2.51 9.06 -31.08
CA PRO A 28 1.10 9.39 -31.35
C PRO A 28 0.13 8.19 -31.42
N TRP A 29 0.49 7.04 -30.85
CA TRP A 29 -0.28 5.80 -30.98
C TRP A 29 -1.08 5.46 -29.72
N THR A 30 -2.36 5.08 -29.89
CA THR A 30 -3.14 4.41 -28.83
C THR A 30 -2.79 2.93 -28.81
N LEU A 31 -2.78 2.33 -30.01
CA LEU A 31 -2.31 0.98 -30.29
C LEU A 31 -1.29 1.07 -31.40
N TYR A 32 -0.07 0.59 -31.13
CA TYR A 32 1.07 0.74 -32.04
C TYR A 32 0.75 0.29 -33.45
N GLU A 33 1.00 1.17 -34.42
CA GLU A 33 0.81 0.93 -35.86
C GLU A 33 -0.62 0.60 -36.30
N GLN A 34 -1.60 0.59 -35.38
CA GLN A 34 -3.00 0.27 -35.69
C GLN A 34 -3.91 1.48 -35.53
N ILE A 35 -3.87 2.17 -34.37
CA ILE A 35 -4.80 3.26 -34.06
C ILE A 35 -4.04 4.45 -33.49
N ARG A 36 -4.19 5.63 -34.12
CA ARG A 36 -3.63 6.89 -33.62
C ARG A 36 -4.48 7.49 -32.50
N THR A 37 -3.84 8.29 -31.67
CA THR A 37 -4.51 8.95 -30.54
C THR A 37 -5.60 9.93 -30.98
N VAL A 38 -5.42 10.59 -32.12
CA VAL A 38 -6.43 11.50 -32.69
C VAL A 38 -7.70 10.78 -33.13
N ASP A 39 -7.58 9.55 -33.63
CA ASP A 39 -8.71 8.75 -34.12
C ASP A 39 -9.43 8.02 -32.99
N SER A 40 -8.80 7.92 -31.82
CA SER A 40 -9.36 7.24 -30.65
C SER A 40 -10.31 8.14 -29.82
N ALA A 41 -10.30 9.45 -30.06
CA ALA A 41 -11.09 10.40 -29.28
C ALA A 41 -12.57 10.38 -29.71
N SER A 42 -13.48 10.41 -28.74
CA SER A 42 -14.92 10.50 -29.02
C SER A 42 -15.30 11.90 -29.51
N HIS A 43 -16.19 11.97 -30.52
CA HIS A 43 -16.74 13.22 -31.04
C HIS A 43 -17.81 13.79 -30.10
N ILE A 44 -17.38 14.47 -29.04
CA ILE A 44 -18.26 15.14 -28.08
C ILE A 44 -17.92 16.63 -27.99
N LEU A 45 -18.90 17.43 -27.57
CA LEU A 45 -18.70 18.87 -27.36
C LEU A 45 -17.60 19.10 -26.30
N ALA A 46 -16.65 19.97 -26.61
CA ALA A 46 -15.54 20.32 -25.72
C ALA A 46 -16.00 20.80 -24.33
N ASN A 47 -17.16 21.48 -24.27
CA ASN A 47 -17.75 21.91 -23.00
C ASN A 47 -18.08 20.74 -22.06
N ASN A 48 -18.59 19.62 -22.59
CA ASN A 48 -18.94 18.46 -21.77
C ASN A 48 -17.68 17.80 -21.18
N VAL A 49 -16.59 17.80 -21.94
CA VAL A 49 -15.27 17.32 -21.46
C VAL A 49 -14.75 18.24 -20.36
N LEU A 50 -14.82 19.56 -20.56
CA LEU A 50 -14.35 20.53 -19.57
C LEU A 50 -15.12 20.42 -18.25
N VAL A 51 -16.44 20.31 -18.31
CA VAL A 51 -17.31 20.17 -17.13
C VAL A 51 -16.97 18.91 -16.35
N SER A 52 -16.87 17.76 -17.03
CA SER A 52 -16.55 16.49 -16.37
C SER A 52 -15.12 16.46 -15.81
N LEU A 53 -14.13 16.96 -16.58
CA LEU A 53 -12.74 17.07 -16.13
C LEU A 53 -12.65 17.94 -14.87
N THR A 54 -13.30 19.10 -14.86
CA THR A 54 -13.32 20.00 -13.70
C THR A 54 -13.97 19.33 -12.49
N GLY A 55 -15.09 18.62 -12.69
CA GLY A 55 -15.76 17.85 -11.62
C GLY A 55 -14.85 16.79 -11.00
N PHE A 56 -14.12 16.03 -11.83
CA PHE A 56 -13.15 15.05 -11.34
C PHE A 56 -11.96 15.72 -10.64
N THR A 57 -11.40 16.80 -11.19
CA THR A 57 -10.30 17.54 -10.57
C THR A 57 -10.67 18.04 -9.17
N VAL A 58 -11.84 18.68 -9.03
CA VAL A 58 -12.33 19.16 -7.72
C VAL A 58 -12.49 17.99 -6.74
N THR A 59 -13.10 16.89 -7.19
CA THR A 59 -13.29 15.70 -6.35
C THR A 59 -11.97 15.12 -5.86
N TYR A 60 -10.98 14.95 -6.75
CA TYR A 60 -9.67 14.43 -6.37
C TYR A 60 -8.90 15.38 -5.44
N ILE A 61 -9.01 16.69 -5.61
CA ILE A 61 -8.43 17.66 -4.68
C ILE A 61 -9.05 17.52 -3.28
N LEU A 62 -10.38 17.40 -3.19
CA LEU A 62 -11.07 17.19 -1.91
C LEU A 62 -10.62 15.89 -1.24
N LEU A 63 -10.49 14.80 -2.01
CA LEU A 63 -9.99 13.52 -1.50
C LEU A 63 -8.53 13.62 -1.03
N LEU A 64 -7.68 14.34 -1.77
CA LEU A 64 -6.29 14.55 -1.37
C LEU A 64 -6.19 15.34 -0.05
N ILE A 65 -7.00 16.40 0.10
CA ILE A 65 -7.07 17.19 1.34
C ILE A 65 -7.54 16.30 2.50
N ALA A 66 -8.60 15.51 2.29
CA ALA A 66 -9.09 14.57 3.30
C ALA A 66 -8.01 13.55 3.68
N TYR A 67 -7.31 12.97 2.70
CA TYR A 67 -6.22 12.03 2.94
C TYR A 67 -5.09 12.64 3.79
N ILE A 68 -4.63 13.85 3.44
CA ILE A 68 -3.57 14.53 4.20
C ILE A 68 -4.08 14.92 5.60
N TYR A 69 -5.33 15.37 5.72
CA TYR A 69 -5.94 15.73 7.01
C TYR A 69 -6.06 14.53 7.95
N PHE A 70 -6.63 13.42 7.49
CA PHE A 70 -6.76 12.22 8.31
C PHE A 70 -5.41 11.55 8.54
N GLY A 71 -4.56 11.47 7.51
CA GLY A 71 -3.22 10.90 7.61
C GLY A 71 -2.35 11.62 8.63
N SER A 72 -2.31 12.96 8.59
CA SER A 72 -1.56 13.76 9.56
C SER A 72 -2.10 13.66 11.00
N ARG A 73 -3.36 13.26 11.18
CA ARG A 73 -3.96 13.04 12.51
C ARG A 73 -3.74 11.63 13.05
N ILE A 74 -3.71 10.63 12.16
CA ILE A 74 -3.61 9.21 12.51
C ILE A 74 -2.14 8.81 12.68
N VAL A 75 -1.26 9.21 11.77
CA VAL A 75 0.15 8.80 11.75
C VAL A 75 0.93 9.17 13.03
N PRO A 76 0.74 10.36 13.64
CA PRO A 76 1.43 10.70 14.88
C PRO A 76 0.86 9.98 16.11
N ARG A 77 -0.31 9.35 16.01
CA ARG A 77 -0.95 8.66 17.13
C ARG A 77 -0.24 7.31 17.33
N ALA A 78 0.42 7.17 18.48
CA ALA A 78 1.04 5.92 18.85
C ALA A 78 0.00 4.77 18.86
N PRO A 79 0.39 3.54 18.48
CA PRO A 79 -0.47 2.38 18.60
C PRO A 79 -0.99 2.23 20.04
N ARG A 80 -2.28 1.95 20.16
CA ARG A 80 -2.94 1.68 21.44
C ARG A 80 -2.59 0.27 21.91
N PHE A 81 -1.53 0.14 22.70
CA PHE A 81 -1.11 -1.13 23.31
C PHE A 81 -1.95 -1.53 24.54
N ASP A 82 -2.87 -0.66 24.96
CA ASP A 82 -3.83 -0.89 26.04
C ASP A 82 -5.02 -1.76 25.64
N LEU A 83 -5.17 -2.05 24.33
CA LEU A 83 -6.25 -2.89 23.83
C LEU A 83 -5.87 -4.38 23.94
N PRO A 84 -6.74 -5.23 24.53
CA PRO A 84 -6.52 -6.67 24.52
C PRO A 84 -6.52 -7.17 23.08
N VAL A 85 -5.50 -7.95 22.71
CA VAL A 85 -5.35 -8.52 21.37
C VAL A 85 -6.56 -9.44 21.09
N PRO A 86 -7.32 -9.22 20.00
CA PRO A 86 -8.45 -10.07 19.67
C PRO A 86 -8.01 -11.54 19.54
N GLY A 87 -8.54 -12.41 20.40
CA GLY A 87 -8.21 -13.84 20.42
C GLY A 87 -7.11 -14.27 21.40
N LEU A 88 -6.56 -13.35 22.21
CA LEU A 88 -5.62 -13.66 23.28
C LEU A 88 -6.26 -13.39 24.63
N GLU A 89 -6.74 -14.44 25.32
CA GLU A 89 -7.05 -14.33 26.75
C GLU A 89 -5.73 -14.11 27.48
N ILE A 90 -5.51 -12.89 28.01
CA ILE A 90 -4.29 -12.48 28.73
C ILE A 90 -3.98 -13.38 29.94
N THR A 91 -4.95 -14.20 30.37
CA THR A 91 -4.83 -15.19 31.43
C THR A 91 -3.97 -16.41 31.04
N LYS A 92 -3.72 -16.66 29.75
CA LYS A 92 -2.87 -17.78 29.29
C LYS A 92 -1.60 -17.24 28.64
N PRO A 93 -0.40 -17.62 29.11
CA PRO A 93 0.83 -17.27 28.42
C PRO A 93 0.76 -17.82 26.98
N ALA A 94 1.19 -17.02 26.00
CA ALA A 94 1.16 -17.38 24.58
C ALA A 94 1.98 -18.65 24.24
N ILE A 95 2.87 -19.03 25.15
CA ILE A 95 3.59 -20.29 25.15
C ILE A 95 3.36 -20.93 26.52
N ASP A 96 2.89 -22.16 26.52
CA ASP A 96 2.85 -22.98 27.73
C ASP A 96 4.29 -23.28 28.14
N THR A 97 4.81 -22.51 29.10
CA THR A 97 6.16 -22.67 29.64
C THR A 97 6.21 -23.68 30.78
N THR A 98 5.26 -24.62 30.85
CA THR A 98 5.39 -25.77 31.75
C THR A 98 6.77 -26.38 31.52
N PRO A 99 7.65 -26.42 32.55
CA PRO A 99 8.96 -27.04 32.40
C PRO A 99 8.77 -28.45 31.86
N GLY A 100 9.39 -28.75 30.72
CA GLY A 100 9.33 -30.10 30.15
C GLY A 100 9.75 -31.09 31.22
N GLU A 101 8.85 -31.99 31.59
CA GLU A 101 9.16 -33.06 32.52
C GLU A 101 10.25 -33.92 31.86
N PHE A 102 11.37 -34.10 32.56
CA PHE A 102 12.46 -34.93 32.06
C PHE A 102 11.93 -36.37 31.96
N VAL A 103 11.61 -36.81 30.74
CA VAL A 103 11.32 -38.21 30.44
C VAL A 103 12.66 -38.95 30.37
N PRO A 104 12.96 -39.86 31.32
CA PRO A 104 14.16 -40.66 31.26
C PRO A 104 14.16 -41.51 29.98
N ASP A 105 15.32 -41.66 29.36
CA ASP A 105 15.46 -42.41 28.12
C ASP A 105 15.18 -43.90 28.35
N GLU A 106 14.05 -44.42 27.85
CA GLU A 106 13.65 -45.83 27.96
C GLU A 106 14.22 -46.71 26.83
N ARG A 107 15.19 -46.21 26.07
CA ARG A 107 15.81 -47.01 24.99
C ARG A 107 16.40 -48.32 25.56
N PRO A 108 16.06 -49.49 25.00
CA PRO A 108 16.59 -50.77 25.47
C PRO A 108 18.11 -50.79 25.35
N VAL A 109 18.77 -51.26 26.40
CA VAL A 109 20.23 -51.32 26.56
C VAL A 109 20.95 -52.08 25.43
N GLU A 110 20.22 -52.87 24.64
CA GLU A 110 20.75 -53.58 23.47
C GLU A 110 21.16 -52.66 22.31
N ALA A 111 20.64 -51.42 22.25
CA ALA A 111 20.95 -50.46 21.19
C ALA A 111 22.14 -49.52 21.52
N GLN A 112 22.83 -49.74 22.65
CA GLN A 112 23.97 -48.92 23.10
C GLN A 112 25.33 -49.64 23.02
N GLN A 113 25.39 -50.80 22.35
CA GLN A 113 26.64 -51.52 22.03
C GLN A 113 27.00 -51.41 20.55
#